data_AF-A0A316QJD3-F1
#
_entry.id   AF-A0A316QJD3-F1
#
_cell.length_a   1.000
_cell.length_b   1.000
_cell.length_c   1.000
_cell.angle_alpha   90.00
_cell.angle_beta   90.00
_cell.angle_gamma   90.00
#
_symmetry.space_group_name_H-M   'P 1'
#
loop_
_entity.id
_entity.type
_entity.pdbx_description
1 polymer ?
#
loop_
_entity_poly.entity_id
_entity_poly.type
_entity_poly.pdbx_seq_one_letter_code
_entity_poly.pdbx_strand_id
1 'polypeptide(L)'
;MHAADPNTVITRHFIESLIHSGQLTALKYGDAWLVNLDELYLLLSAIKPDDTEIADDHVPNERIMWTSGEIYRAFLENDPQTIVRKPNLRRFVQQYGIHHFILNDKWIIDFPAFAAAVNPKAIKHHRSQPRLRAHDDAVFDFKRLHPHLHVSLQMIEQQLCSPEVFSIKNGKRWIINYDELELATLKAVNNLPEGKRPPPTYKKKTKAKLDIKPVHIQQKDKGYYTLYFKLTVIEYMVKHNLSYKETVIKFWGIESRKKIRARITLLMNWEAAYKSGGKRALIEQHSPKKHN
;
A
#
# COMPACT_ATOMS: atom_id res chain seq x y z
N MET A 1 -7.82 -1.92 -22.83
CA MET A 1 -8.70 -2.41 -21.76
C MET A 1 -10.08 -1.82 -22.03
N HIS A 2 -11.05 -2.64 -22.42
CA HIS A 2 -12.44 -2.19 -22.36
C HIS A 2 -12.84 -2.33 -20.90
N ALA A 3 -13.14 -1.22 -20.23
CA ALA A 3 -13.61 -1.28 -18.86
C ALA A 3 -15.01 -1.90 -18.86
N ALA A 4 -15.24 -2.94 -18.04
CA ALA A 4 -16.57 -3.51 -17.85
C ALA A 4 -17.53 -2.46 -17.24
N ASP A 5 -16.98 -1.56 -16.42
CA ASP A 5 -17.66 -0.39 -15.90
C ASP A 5 -17.17 0.89 -16.60
N PRO A 6 -18.03 1.62 -17.33
CA PRO A 6 -17.63 2.82 -18.07
C PRO A 6 -17.16 3.97 -17.16
N ASN A 7 -17.51 3.96 -15.87
CA ASN A 7 -17.13 5.00 -14.92
C ASN A 7 -15.88 4.63 -14.10
N THR A 8 -15.25 3.49 -14.41
CA THR A 8 -14.04 3.06 -13.69
C THR A 8 -12.85 3.97 -14.00
N VAL A 9 -12.25 4.56 -12.95
CA VAL A 9 -11.17 5.56 -13.07
C VAL A 9 -9.77 4.95 -13.27
N ILE A 10 -9.64 3.92 -14.12
CA ILE A 10 -8.34 3.35 -14.49
C ILE A 10 -7.78 4.12 -15.68
N THR A 11 -6.57 4.67 -15.53
CA THR A 11 -5.85 5.32 -16.63
C THR A 11 -4.62 4.51 -17.03
N ARG A 12 -4.21 4.62 -18.29
CA ARG A 12 -2.96 4.00 -18.77
C ARG A 12 -1.76 4.40 -17.91
N HIS A 13 -1.64 5.69 -17.58
CA HIS A 13 -0.57 6.23 -16.73
C HIS A 13 -0.52 5.55 -15.35
N PHE A 14 -1.69 5.26 -14.76
CA PHE A 14 -1.77 4.55 -13.48
C PHE A 14 -1.18 3.14 -13.60
N ILE A 15 -1.61 2.37 -14.60
CA ILE A 15 -1.09 1.02 -14.86
C ILE A 15 0.42 1.04 -15.12
N GLU A 16 0.92 1.97 -15.94
CA GLU A 16 2.36 2.13 -16.17
C GLU A 16 3.13 2.47 -14.89
N SER A 17 2.55 3.28 -14.00
CA SER A 17 3.16 3.60 -12.70
C SER A 17 3.26 2.37 -11.79
N LEU A 18 2.26 1.49 -11.81
CA LEU A 18 2.28 0.21 -11.08
C LEU A 18 3.35 -0.75 -11.63
N ILE A 19 3.49 -0.80 -12.96
CA ILE A 19 4.52 -1.61 -13.63
C ILE A 19 5.92 -1.08 -13.28
N HIS A 20 6.18 0.22 -13.45
CA HIS A 20 7.49 0.82 -13.19
C HIS A 20 7.90 0.77 -11.71
N SER A 21 6.93 0.75 -10.79
CA SER A 21 7.20 0.58 -9.36
C SER A 21 7.38 -0.87 -8.93
N GLY A 22 7.22 -1.84 -9.84
CA GLY A 22 7.34 -3.27 -9.56
C GLY A 22 6.17 -3.86 -8.79
N GLN A 23 5.04 -3.14 -8.70
CA GLN A 23 3.84 -3.62 -8.00
C GLN A 23 2.99 -4.56 -8.85
N LEU A 24 3.10 -4.45 -10.17
CA LEU A 24 2.37 -5.24 -11.16
C LEU A 24 3.35 -5.92 -12.12
N THR A 25 3.21 -7.23 -12.31
CA THR A 25 4.01 -7.99 -13.27
C THR A 25 3.52 -7.71 -14.68
N ALA A 26 4.45 -7.43 -15.60
CA ALA A 26 4.11 -7.10 -16.96
C ALA A 26 5.10 -7.65 -17.99
N LEU A 27 4.56 -7.81 -19.19
CA LEU A 27 5.18 -8.35 -20.39
C LEU A 27 5.16 -7.26 -21.46
N LYS A 28 6.33 -6.74 -21.85
CA LYS A 28 6.40 -5.72 -22.92
C LYS A 28 6.42 -6.37 -24.29
N TYR A 29 5.54 -5.93 -25.19
CA TYR A 29 5.53 -6.36 -26.58
C TYR A 29 5.23 -5.18 -27.52
N GLY A 30 6.23 -4.79 -28.32
CA GLY A 30 6.15 -3.57 -29.12
C GLY A 30 5.87 -2.37 -28.22
N ASP A 31 4.79 -1.64 -28.54
CA ASP A 31 4.31 -0.48 -27.79
C ASP A 31 3.26 -0.81 -26.72
N ALA A 32 2.97 -2.10 -26.51
CA ALA A 32 1.95 -2.57 -25.57
C ALA A 32 2.54 -3.32 -24.37
N TRP A 33 1.82 -3.26 -23.25
CA TRP A 33 2.05 -4.07 -22.07
C TRP A 33 0.95 -5.11 -21.94
N LEU A 34 1.33 -6.35 -21.68
CA LEU A 34 0.42 -7.40 -21.25
C LEU A 34 0.57 -7.55 -19.73
N VAL A 35 -0.56 -7.56 -19.04
CA VAL A 35 -0.64 -7.65 -17.58
C VAL A 35 -1.57 -8.78 -17.22
N ASN A 36 -1.28 -9.47 -16.12
CA ASN A 36 -2.21 -10.42 -15.53
C ASN A 36 -3.36 -9.63 -14.88
N LEU A 37 -4.59 -9.81 -15.35
CA LEU A 37 -5.75 -9.10 -14.83
C LEU A 37 -6.09 -9.52 -13.40
N ASP A 38 -5.90 -10.79 -13.05
CA ASP A 38 -6.17 -11.27 -11.70
C ASP A 38 -5.20 -10.64 -10.70
N GLU A 39 -3.93 -10.46 -11.11
CA GLU A 39 -2.93 -9.73 -10.33
C GLU A 39 -3.29 -8.26 -10.16
N LEU A 40 -3.71 -7.62 -11.25
CA LEU A 40 -4.15 -6.22 -11.22
C LEU A 40 -5.34 -6.05 -10.28
N TYR A 41 -6.37 -6.89 -10.39
CA TYR A 41 -7.58 -6.76 -9.58
C TYR A 41 -7.35 -7.14 -8.12
N LEU A 42 -6.45 -8.10 -7.85
CA LEU A 42 -6.00 -8.38 -6.49
C LEU A 42 -5.30 -7.16 -5.87
N LEU A 43 -4.42 -6.50 -6.63
CA LEU A 43 -3.76 -5.27 -6.17
C LEU A 43 -4.75 -4.15 -5.89
N LEU A 44 -5.90 -4.14 -6.58
CA LEU A 44 -6.95 -3.12 -6.42
C LEU A 44 -8.00 -3.51 -5.37
N SER A 45 -7.70 -4.49 -4.53
CA SER A 45 -8.54 -4.95 -3.43
C SER A 45 -7.84 -4.79 -2.08
N ALA A 46 -8.63 -4.60 -1.03
CA ALA A 46 -8.17 -4.60 0.35
C ALA A 46 -7.72 -6.00 0.80
N ILE A 47 -8.19 -7.04 0.11
CA ILE A 47 -7.80 -8.44 0.35
C ILE A 47 -6.33 -8.60 -0.02
N LYS A 48 -5.50 -8.85 0.99
CA LYS A 48 -4.11 -9.24 0.77
C LYS A 48 -4.04 -10.73 0.45
N PRO A 49 -3.10 -11.17 -0.40
CA PRO A 49 -2.81 -12.59 -0.52
C PRO A 49 -2.47 -13.17 0.85
N ASP A 50 -2.89 -14.40 1.10
CA ASP A 50 -2.55 -15.12 2.34
C ASP A 50 -1.05 -15.43 2.29
N ASP A 51 -0.24 -14.75 3.10
CA ASP A 51 1.21 -14.95 3.17
C ASP A 51 1.57 -16.39 3.59
N THR A 52 0.60 -17.13 4.15
CA THR A 52 0.72 -18.53 4.58
C THR A 52 0.65 -19.55 3.44
N GLU A 53 0.28 -19.15 2.22
CA GLU A 53 0.21 -20.03 1.05
C GLU A 53 1.32 -19.77 0.02
N ILE A 54 2.35 -18.99 0.35
CA ILE A 54 3.67 -19.14 -0.30
C ILE A 54 4.29 -20.41 0.31
N ALA A 55 3.63 -21.55 0.08
CA ALA A 55 4.20 -22.83 0.42
C ALA A 55 5.48 -22.97 -0.40
N ASP A 56 6.56 -23.34 0.27
CA ASP A 56 7.83 -23.85 -0.28
C ASP A 56 7.66 -25.05 -1.27
N ASP A 57 6.44 -25.33 -1.74
CA ASP A 57 6.03 -26.52 -2.46
C ASP A 57 5.99 -26.36 -4.00
N HIS A 58 6.46 -25.25 -4.58
CA HIS A 58 6.30 -24.99 -6.04
C HIS A 58 7.59 -24.90 -6.85
N VAL A 59 8.68 -25.49 -6.38
CA VAL A 59 9.80 -25.84 -7.26
C VAL A 59 9.83 -27.36 -7.40
N PRO A 60 9.22 -27.93 -8.45
CA PRO A 60 9.39 -29.35 -8.76
C PRO A 60 10.90 -29.64 -8.84
N ASN A 61 11.38 -30.62 -8.09
CA ASN A 61 12.78 -31.09 -8.18
C ASN A 61 13.12 -31.58 -9.61
N GLU A 62 12.10 -31.89 -10.42
CA GLU A 62 12.22 -32.22 -11.82
C GLU A 62 11.93 -31.01 -12.72
N ARG A 63 12.88 -30.68 -13.60
CA ARG A 63 12.69 -29.63 -14.62
C ARG A 63 11.68 -30.12 -15.65
N ILE A 64 10.42 -29.77 -15.46
CA ILE A 64 9.37 -30.02 -16.46
C ILE A 64 9.57 -29.04 -17.62
N MET A 65 9.96 -29.57 -18.77
CA MET A 65 10.31 -28.80 -19.96
C MET A 65 9.15 -28.79 -20.95
N TRP A 66 8.57 -27.62 -21.22
CA TRP A 66 7.46 -27.48 -22.17
C TRP A 66 7.87 -26.62 -23.35
N THR A 67 7.35 -26.93 -24.53
CA THR A 67 7.49 -26.08 -25.69
C THR A 67 6.65 -24.81 -25.54
N SER A 68 7.09 -23.69 -26.14
CA SER A 68 6.28 -22.47 -26.22
C SER A 68 4.89 -22.71 -26.86
N GLY A 69 4.74 -23.77 -27.67
CA GLY A 69 3.47 -24.17 -28.26
C GLY A 69 2.56 -24.94 -27.31
N GLU A 70 3.09 -25.72 -26.38
CA GLU A 70 2.35 -26.39 -25.30
C GLU A 70 1.86 -25.36 -24.28
N ILE A 71 2.76 -24.48 -23.82
CA ILE A 71 2.41 -23.39 -22.90
C ILE A 71 1.28 -22.53 -23.48
N TYR A 72 1.43 -22.11 -24.75
CA TYR A 72 0.39 -21.32 -25.42
C TYR A 72 -0.96 -22.04 -25.51
N ARG A 73 -0.98 -23.35 -25.79
CA ARG A 73 -2.22 -24.14 -25.81
C ARG A 73 -2.85 -24.22 -24.43
N ALA A 74 -2.06 -24.40 -23.38
CA ALA A 74 -2.55 -24.40 -22.01
C ALA A 74 -3.19 -23.05 -21.62
N PHE A 75 -2.61 -21.92 -22.03
CA PHE A 75 -3.24 -20.60 -21.83
C PHE A 75 -4.58 -20.48 -22.55
N LEU A 76 -4.66 -20.89 -23.83
CA LEU A 76 -5.90 -20.84 -24.61
C LEU A 76 -7.00 -21.76 -24.07
N GLU A 77 -6.61 -22.93 -23.56
CA GLU A 77 -7.53 -23.90 -22.97
C GLU A 77 -8.18 -23.37 -21.69
N ASN A 78 -7.42 -22.65 -20.86
CA ASN A 78 -7.90 -22.05 -19.62
C ASN A 78 -8.59 -20.69 -19.84
N ASP A 79 -8.10 -19.88 -20.78
CA ASP A 79 -8.65 -18.57 -21.15
C ASP A 79 -8.71 -18.43 -22.68
N PRO A 80 -9.86 -18.77 -23.30
CA PRO A 80 -10.05 -18.63 -24.75
C PRO A 80 -9.94 -17.19 -25.26
N GLN A 81 -10.07 -16.19 -24.40
CA GLN A 81 -9.93 -14.77 -24.73
C GLN A 81 -8.51 -14.25 -24.48
N THR A 82 -7.57 -15.14 -24.15
CA THR A 82 -6.19 -14.74 -23.89
C THR A 82 -5.57 -14.06 -25.11
N ILE A 83 -4.99 -12.89 -24.88
CA ILE A 83 -4.26 -12.13 -25.90
C ILE A 83 -2.78 -12.50 -25.97
N VAL A 84 -2.34 -13.45 -25.13
CA VAL A 84 -0.97 -13.96 -25.10
C VAL A 84 -0.67 -14.70 -26.40
N ARG A 85 0.53 -14.51 -26.96
CA ARG A 85 1.00 -15.18 -28.18
C ARG A 85 2.34 -15.85 -27.93
N LYS A 86 2.70 -16.86 -28.73
CA LYS A 86 4.00 -17.57 -28.62
C LYS A 86 5.22 -16.61 -28.59
N PRO A 87 5.31 -15.54 -29.42
CA PRO A 87 6.40 -14.56 -29.31
C PRO A 87 6.47 -13.83 -27.96
N ASN A 88 5.32 -13.58 -27.33
CA ASN A 88 5.26 -12.93 -26.01
C ASN A 88 5.91 -13.82 -24.95
N LEU A 89 5.57 -15.11 -24.97
CA LEU A 89 6.14 -16.12 -24.06
C LEU A 89 7.67 -16.20 -24.21
N ARG A 90 8.16 -16.29 -25.46
CA ARG A 90 9.60 -16.40 -25.75
C ARG A 90 10.37 -15.17 -25.27
N ARG A 91 9.83 -13.98 -25.53
CA ARG A 91 10.45 -12.72 -25.11
C ARG A 91 10.48 -12.59 -23.59
N PHE A 92 9.42 -13.02 -22.90
CA PHE A 92 9.38 -13.05 -21.44
C PHE A 92 10.47 -13.91 -20.84
N VAL A 93 10.57 -15.15 -21.35
CA VAL A 93 11.57 -16.12 -20.92
C VAL A 93 12.97 -15.53 -21.06
N GLN A 94 13.28 -14.85 -22.16
CA GLN A 94 14.55 -14.15 -22.34
C GLN A 94 14.74 -12.99 -21.35
N GLN A 95 13.71 -12.14 -21.17
CA GLN A 95 13.79 -10.97 -20.30
C GLN A 95 14.00 -11.33 -18.83
N TYR A 96 13.37 -12.40 -18.36
CA TYR A 96 13.44 -12.86 -16.96
C TYR A 96 14.53 -13.91 -16.73
N GLY A 97 15.36 -14.20 -17.74
CA GLY A 97 16.49 -15.14 -17.61
C GLY A 97 16.05 -16.58 -17.32
N ILE A 98 14.87 -16.97 -17.78
CA ILE A 98 14.29 -18.29 -17.53
C ILE A 98 15.02 -19.31 -18.40
N HIS A 99 15.40 -20.45 -17.79
CA HIS A 99 16.14 -21.48 -18.49
C HIS A 99 15.35 -22.02 -19.69
N HIS A 100 15.95 -21.98 -20.88
CA HIS A 100 15.35 -22.44 -22.13
C HIS A 100 16.42 -22.85 -23.14
N PHE A 101 16.03 -23.65 -24.11
CA PHE A 101 16.85 -23.99 -25.27
C PHE A 101 15.98 -24.12 -26.52
N ILE A 102 16.63 -24.05 -27.69
CA ILE A 102 15.96 -24.11 -29.00
C ILE A 102 16.40 -25.40 -29.68
N LEU A 103 15.43 -26.27 -30.01
CA LEU A 103 15.66 -27.52 -30.72
C LEU A 103 14.69 -27.63 -31.89
N ASN A 104 15.19 -27.78 -33.11
CA ASN A 104 14.38 -27.86 -34.34
C ASN A 104 13.35 -26.71 -34.44
N ASP A 105 13.80 -25.48 -34.23
CA ASP A 105 12.99 -24.25 -34.16
C ASP A 105 11.91 -24.22 -33.05
N LYS A 106 11.86 -25.23 -32.19
CA LYS A 106 10.98 -25.28 -31.02
C LYS A 106 11.72 -24.74 -29.81
N TRP A 107 11.13 -23.72 -29.21
CA TRP A 107 11.55 -23.18 -27.92
C TRP A 107 11.05 -24.11 -26.82
N ILE A 108 11.97 -24.71 -26.07
CA ILE A 108 11.72 -25.57 -24.92
C ILE A 108 12.11 -24.78 -23.68
N ILE A 109 11.17 -24.65 -22.75
CA ILE A 109 11.19 -23.70 -21.63
C ILE A 109 10.99 -24.49 -20.34
N ASP A 110 11.76 -24.15 -19.30
CA ASP A 110 11.52 -24.59 -17.93
C ASP A 110 10.17 -24.04 -17.45
N PHE A 111 9.15 -24.91 -17.44
CA PHE A 111 7.78 -24.50 -17.18
C PHE A 111 7.56 -24.06 -15.72
N PRO A 112 8.05 -24.78 -14.70
CA PRO A 112 7.93 -24.32 -13.32
C PRO A 112 8.53 -22.93 -13.09
N ALA A 113 9.74 -22.68 -13.61
CA ALA A 113 10.36 -21.36 -13.49
C ALA A 113 9.56 -20.28 -14.25
N PHE A 114 9.02 -20.63 -15.42
CA PHE A 114 8.11 -19.77 -16.17
C PHE A 114 6.82 -19.43 -15.40
N ALA A 115 6.15 -20.43 -14.82
CA ALA A 115 4.91 -20.26 -14.09
C ALA A 115 5.10 -19.38 -12.85
N ALA A 116 6.19 -19.61 -12.10
CA ALA A 116 6.55 -18.79 -10.94
C ALA A 116 6.84 -17.32 -11.33
N ALA A 117 7.50 -17.10 -12.48
CA ALA A 117 7.78 -15.75 -12.95
C ALA A 117 6.53 -15.00 -13.46
N VAL A 118 5.58 -15.71 -14.09
CA VAL A 118 4.32 -15.10 -14.59
C VAL A 118 3.32 -14.86 -13.46
N ASN A 119 3.33 -15.69 -12.42
CA ASN A 119 2.43 -15.58 -11.28
C ASN A 119 3.21 -15.57 -9.95
N PRO A 120 4.00 -14.50 -9.68
CA PRO A 120 4.87 -14.44 -8.50
C PRO A 120 4.08 -14.38 -7.18
N LYS A 121 2.79 -14.02 -7.23
CA LYS A 121 1.89 -13.94 -6.08
C LYS A 121 1.03 -15.20 -5.90
N ALA A 122 1.32 -16.28 -6.65
CA ALA A 122 0.62 -17.56 -6.58
C ALA A 122 -0.92 -17.43 -6.60
N ILE A 123 -1.44 -16.56 -7.47
CA ILE A 123 -2.87 -16.29 -7.58
C ILE A 123 -3.54 -17.53 -8.17
N LYS A 124 -4.46 -18.13 -7.40
CA LYS A 124 -5.17 -19.38 -7.77
C LYS A 124 -6.57 -19.15 -8.34
N HIS A 125 -7.16 -17.98 -8.07
CA HIS A 125 -8.56 -17.71 -8.38
C HIS A 125 -8.70 -16.53 -9.32
N HIS A 126 -9.59 -16.70 -10.31
CA HIS A 126 -10.01 -15.62 -11.17
C HIS A 126 -10.65 -14.49 -10.35
N ARG A 127 -10.34 -13.24 -10.70
CA ARG A 127 -10.86 -12.03 -10.05
C ARG A 127 -11.66 -11.21 -11.05
N SER A 128 -12.80 -10.69 -10.61
CA SER A 128 -13.58 -9.74 -11.38
C SER A 128 -13.03 -8.31 -11.24
N GLN A 129 -13.28 -7.48 -12.25
CA GLN A 129 -12.92 -6.07 -12.22
C GLN A 129 -13.71 -5.33 -11.12
N PRO A 130 -13.05 -4.69 -10.14
CA PRO A 130 -13.74 -3.86 -9.17
C PRO A 130 -14.19 -2.53 -9.79
N ARG A 131 -15.29 -1.96 -9.27
CA ARG A 131 -15.72 -0.60 -9.61
C ARG A 131 -14.76 0.40 -8.95
N LEU A 132 -13.87 0.99 -9.73
CA LEU A 132 -12.96 2.00 -9.21
C LEU A 132 -13.52 3.40 -9.40
N ARG A 133 -13.50 4.19 -8.33
CA ARG A 133 -13.98 5.58 -8.35
C ARG A 133 -12.90 6.53 -7.85
N ALA A 134 -12.94 7.77 -8.32
CA ALA A 134 -12.23 8.81 -7.61
C ALA A 134 -12.93 9.04 -6.27
N HIS A 135 -12.19 9.54 -5.28
CA HIS A 135 -12.73 9.85 -3.95
C HIS A 135 -14.09 10.56 -3.96
N ASP A 136 -14.17 11.70 -4.62
CA ASP A 136 -15.37 12.53 -4.59
C ASP A 136 -16.55 11.82 -5.27
N ASP A 137 -16.27 11.10 -6.36
CA ASP A 137 -17.26 10.30 -7.09
C ASP A 137 -17.75 9.11 -6.24
N ALA A 138 -16.87 8.45 -5.48
CA ALA A 138 -17.23 7.34 -4.61
C ALA A 138 -18.21 7.79 -3.52
N VAL A 139 -17.93 8.94 -2.89
CA VAL A 139 -18.80 9.52 -1.86
C VAL A 139 -20.15 9.95 -2.44
N PHE A 140 -20.14 10.57 -3.63
CA PHE A 140 -21.35 10.99 -4.31
C PHE A 140 -22.21 9.80 -4.78
N ASP A 141 -21.59 8.80 -5.39
CA ASP A 141 -22.24 7.59 -5.88
C ASP A 141 -22.93 6.83 -4.75
N PHE A 142 -22.30 6.70 -3.57
CA PHE A 142 -22.91 6.07 -2.41
C PHE A 142 -24.22 6.76 -2.02
N LYS A 143 -24.22 8.10 -1.91
CA LYS A 143 -25.44 8.86 -1.56
C LYS A 143 -26.53 8.74 -2.63
N ARG A 144 -26.12 8.71 -3.91
CA ARG A 144 -27.04 8.60 -5.03
C ARG A 144 -27.69 7.22 -5.10
N LEU A 145 -26.93 6.16 -4.84
CA LEU A 145 -27.40 4.78 -4.91
C LEU A 145 -28.16 4.36 -3.64
N HIS A 146 -27.84 4.94 -2.48
CA HIS A 146 -28.48 4.64 -1.19
C HIS A 146 -29.18 5.87 -0.57
N PRO A 147 -30.13 6.53 -1.26
CA PRO A 147 -30.77 7.75 -0.76
C PRO A 147 -31.64 7.51 0.48
N HIS A 148 -32.07 6.26 0.68
CA HIS A 148 -32.89 5.82 1.81
C HIS A 148 -32.07 5.65 3.10
N LEU A 149 -30.75 5.51 3.00
CA LEU A 149 -29.88 5.39 4.17
C LEU A 149 -29.47 6.79 4.63
N HIS A 150 -29.76 7.11 5.90
CA HIS A 150 -29.34 8.38 6.51
C HIS A 150 -27.85 8.37 6.90
N VAL A 151 -26.98 8.20 5.91
CA VAL A 151 -25.52 8.14 6.08
C VAL A 151 -24.93 9.54 5.97
N SER A 152 -24.20 9.96 7.01
CA SER A 152 -23.47 11.22 6.96
C SER A 152 -22.21 11.11 6.09
N LEU A 153 -21.76 12.22 5.48
CA LEU A 153 -20.48 12.24 4.74
C LEU A 153 -19.32 11.73 5.60
N GLN A 154 -19.32 12.10 6.89
CA GLN A 154 -18.29 11.70 7.83
C GLN A 154 -18.24 10.17 8.04
N MET A 155 -19.40 9.51 7.99
CA MET A 155 -19.47 8.06 8.13
C MET A 155 -18.86 7.34 6.92
N ILE A 156 -19.11 7.84 5.71
CA ILE A 156 -18.49 7.33 4.47
C ILE A 156 -16.97 7.56 4.51
N GLU A 157 -16.55 8.78 4.88
CA GLU A 157 -15.12 9.17 5.02
C GLU A 157 -14.37 8.32 6.05
N GLN A 158 -15.04 7.87 7.12
CA GLN A 158 -14.46 6.94 8.08
C GLN A 158 -14.18 5.58 7.45
N GLN A 159 -15.07 5.08 6.58
CA GLN A 159 -14.86 3.81 5.90
C GLN A 159 -13.78 3.90 4.82
N LEU A 160 -13.60 5.06 4.17
CA LEU A 160 -12.47 5.28 3.26
C LEU A 160 -11.10 5.15 3.94
N CYS A 161 -11.04 5.40 5.25
CA CYS A 161 -9.83 5.21 6.05
C CYS A 161 -9.71 3.79 6.63
N SER A 162 -10.71 2.93 6.43
CA SER A 162 -10.75 1.57 6.97
C SER A 162 -9.78 0.67 6.21
N PRO A 163 -9.12 -0.30 6.89
CA PRO A 163 -8.36 -1.33 6.22
C PRO A 163 -9.21 -2.25 5.32
N GLU A 164 -10.54 -2.24 5.47
CA GLU A 164 -11.47 -3.02 4.64
C GLU A 164 -11.67 -2.42 3.23
N VAL A 165 -11.19 -1.19 2.98
CA VAL A 165 -11.41 -0.48 1.72
C VAL A 165 -10.07 -0.16 1.06
N PHE A 166 -9.89 -0.65 -0.16
CA PHE A 166 -8.72 -0.32 -0.95
C PHE A 166 -8.72 1.15 -1.36
N SER A 167 -7.60 1.83 -1.11
CA SER A 167 -7.34 3.18 -1.58
C SER A 167 -5.88 3.36 -2.00
N ILE A 168 -5.68 4.01 -3.14
CA ILE A 168 -4.34 4.33 -3.66
C ILE A 168 -4.32 5.74 -4.25
N LYS A 169 -3.20 6.44 -4.05
CA LYS A 169 -3.02 7.78 -4.57
C LYS A 169 -2.44 7.74 -5.98
N ASN A 170 -3.16 8.32 -6.95
CA ASN A 170 -2.72 8.50 -8.32
C ASN A 170 -2.64 9.99 -8.65
N GLY A 171 -1.42 10.55 -8.64
CA GLY A 171 -1.19 11.99 -8.77
C GLY A 171 -1.85 12.78 -7.63
N LYS A 172 -2.84 13.63 -7.98
CA LYS A 172 -3.60 14.44 -7.01
C LYS A 172 -4.91 13.81 -6.54
N ARG A 173 -5.29 12.65 -7.10
CA ARG A 173 -6.57 11.99 -6.81
C ARG A 173 -6.34 10.68 -6.06
N TRP A 174 -7.32 10.29 -5.25
CA TRP A 174 -7.39 8.95 -4.68
C TRP A 174 -8.30 8.10 -5.54
N ILE A 175 -7.82 6.91 -5.88
CA ILE A 175 -8.59 5.85 -6.51
C ILE A 175 -9.02 4.91 -5.40
N ILE A 176 -10.31 4.61 -5.35
CA ILE A 176 -10.95 3.80 -4.31
C ILE A 176 -11.70 2.66 -4.95
N ASN A 177 -11.65 1.49 -4.32
CA ASN A 177 -12.53 0.37 -4.65
C ASN A 177 -13.92 0.65 -4.06
N TYR A 178 -14.87 0.97 -4.94
CA TYR A 178 -16.22 1.36 -4.54
C TYR A 178 -17.02 0.18 -3.98
N ASP A 179 -16.81 -1.03 -4.51
CA ASP A 179 -17.52 -2.22 -4.03
C ASP A 179 -17.19 -2.50 -2.55
N GLU A 180 -15.91 -2.37 -2.20
CA GLU A 180 -15.45 -2.51 -0.82
C GLU A 180 -15.96 -1.37 0.07
N LEU A 181 -15.94 -0.12 -0.42
CA LEU A 181 -16.48 1.04 0.30
C LEU A 181 -17.98 0.89 0.59
N GLU A 182 -18.75 0.47 -0.40
CA GLU A 182 -20.19 0.27 -0.29
C GLU A 182 -20.49 -0.77 0.79
N LEU A 183 -19.82 -1.93 0.73
CA LEU A 183 -19.98 -2.99 1.73
C LEU A 183 -19.57 -2.54 3.13
N ALA A 184 -18.41 -1.88 3.29
CA ALA A 184 -17.94 -1.38 4.58
C ALA A 184 -18.92 -0.37 5.19
N THR A 185 -19.47 0.52 4.36
CA THR A 185 -20.44 1.53 4.79
C THR A 185 -21.77 0.89 5.18
N LEU A 186 -22.28 -0.06 4.40
CA LEU A 186 -23.51 -0.79 4.72
C LEU A 186 -23.37 -1.58 6.03
N LYS A 187 -22.25 -2.27 6.25
CA LYS A 187 -21.95 -2.94 7.52
C LYS A 187 -21.95 -1.96 8.69
N ALA A 188 -21.30 -0.81 8.52
CA ALA A 188 -21.26 0.22 9.55
C ALA A 188 -22.65 0.79 9.87
N VAL A 189 -23.56 0.89 8.88
CA VAL A 189 -24.96 1.29 9.07
C VAL A 189 -25.74 0.22 9.82
N ASN A 190 -25.64 -1.05 9.40
CA ASN A 190 -26.40 -2.15 10.01
C ASN A 190 -25.96 -2.45 11.46
N ASN A 191 -24.71 -2.14 11.81
CA ASN A 191 -24.19 -2.30 13.18
C ASN A 191 -24.58 -1.13 14.12
N LEU A 192 -25.37 -0.15 13.68
CA LEU A 192 -25.91 0.89 14.55
C LEU A 192 -27.10 0.33 15.36
N PRO A 193 -27.09 0.41 16.70
CA PRO A 193 -28.23 -0.05 17.50
C PRO A 193 -29.51 0.73 17.17
N GLU A 194 -30.63 0.02 17.01
CA GLU A 194 -31.93 0.60 16.64
C GLU A 194 -32.31 1.78 17.56
N GLY A 195 -32.76 2.88 16.95
CA GLY A 195 -33.26 4.05 17.66
C GLY A 195 -32.21 5.12 18.05
N LYS A 196 -30.91 4.89 17.81
CA LYS A 196 -29.92 5.97 17.90
C LYS A 196 -29.80 6.67 16.55
N ARG A 197 -30.13 7.97 16.53
CA ARG A 197 -29.74 8.87 15.43
C ARG A 197 -28.22 8.69 15.19
N PRO A 198 -27.74 8.74 13.93
CA PRO A 198 -26.32 8.85 13.68
C PRO A 198 -25.75 9.94 14.59
N PRO A 199 -24.56 9.72 15.20
CA PRO A 199 -24.02 10.62 16.19
C PRO A 199 -24.15 12.07 15.69
N PRO A 200 -24.57 13.02 16.56
CA PRO A 200 -24.79 14.39 16.15
C PRO A 200 -23.59 14.85 15.35
N THR A 201 -23.86 15.53 14.23
CA THR A 201 -22.84 16.11 13.35
C THR A 201 -21.70 16.55 14.23
N TYR A 202 -20.55 15.90 14.05
CA TYR A 202 -19.37 16.35 14.73
C TYR A 202 -19.23 17.79 14.24
N LYS A 203 -19.54 18.78 15.10
CA LYS A 203 -18.77 20.02 15.09
C LYS A 203 -17.39 19.48 14.95
N LYS A 204 -16.74 19.74 13.80
CA LYS A 204 -15.35 19.35 13.57
C LYS A 204 -14.74 19.42 14.96
N LYS A 205 -14.31 18.30 15.58
CA LYS A 205 -13.08 18.47 16.34
C LYS A 205 -12.22 18.93 15.21
N THR A 206 -12.04 20.25 15.16
CA THR A 206 -10.98 20.92 14.44
C THR A 206 -9.89 19.89 14.56
N LYS A 207 -9.54 19.18 13.47
CA LYS A 207 -8.36 18.29 13.45
C LYS A 207 -7.42 19.04 14.35
N ALA A 208 -7.16 18.57 15.59
CA ALA A 208 -6.64 19.47 16.63
C ALA A 208 -5.50 20.11 15.91
N LYS A 209 -5.63 21.40 15.54
CA LYS A 209 -4.83 21.93 14.44
C LYS A 209 -3.47 21.63 15.02
N LEU A 210 -2.74 20.70 14.39
CA LEU A 210 -1.34 20.53 14.67
C LEU A 210 -0.92 21.97 14.55
N ASP A 211 -0.61 22.61 15.66
CA ASP A 211 -0.40 24.04 15.62
C ASP A 211 0.82 24.13 14.72
N ILE A 212 0.57 24.44 13.44
CA ILE A 212 1.59 24.45 12.39
C ILE A 212 2.40 25.73 12.57
N LYS A 213 2.10 26.52 13.61
CA LYS A 213 3.06 27.42 14.19
C LYS A 213 4.25 26.57 14.62
N PRO A 214 5.41 26.69 13.93
CA PRO A 214 6.62 26.11 14.46
C PRO A 214 6.76 26.63 15.89
N VAL A 215 6.97 25.73 16.85
CA VAL A 215 7.41 26.16 18.16
C VAL A 215 8.77 26.81 17.93
N HIS A 216 8.79 28.14 17.86
CA HIS A 216 10.01 28.89 17.68
C HIS A 216 10.74 28.87 19.01
N ILE A 217 11.46 27.78 19.25
CA ILE A 217 12.36 27.66 20.38
C ILE A 217 13.58 28.48 19.99
N GLN A 218 13.83 29.56 20.73
CA GLN A 218 15.05 30.34 20.58
C GLN A 218 16.23 29.37 20.63
N GLN A 219 16.95 29.25 19.51
CA GLN A 219 18.19 28.50 19.46
C GLN A 219 19.18 29.20 20.39
N LYS A 220 19.26 28.75 21.65
CA LYS A 220 20.47 28.96 22.43
C LYS A 220 21.41 27.79 22.15
N ASP A 221 22.45 28.16 21.41
CA ASP A 221 23.72 27.49 21.14
C ASP A 221 23.70 26.07 20.54
N LYS A 222 24.44 25.98 19.43
CA LYS A 222 24.70 24.75 18.68
C LYS A 222 25.31 23.70 19.59
N GLY A 223 24.61 22.59 19.79
CA GLY A 223 25.21 21.33 20.25
C GLY A 223 24.46 20.59 21.35
N TYR A 224 23.61 21.26 22.13
CA TYR A 224 22.99 20.65 23.31
C TYR A 224 21.48 20.88 23.36
N TYR A 225 20.72 19.79 23.49
CA TYR A 225 19.27 19.83 23.71
C TYR A 225 18.98 19.99 25.19
N THR A 226 18.26 21.05 25.56
CA THR A 226 17.87 21.31 26.94
C THR A 226 16.98 20.17 27.48
N LEU A 227 17.06 19.90 28.79
CA LEU A 227 16.18 18.94 29.45
C LEU A 227 14.70 19.21 29.15
N TYR A 228 14.31 20.48 29.18
CA TYR A 228 12.94 20.91 28.86
C TYR A 228 12.54 20.47 27.46
N PHE A 229 13.42 20.65 26.46
CA PHE A 229 13.16 20.20 25.10
C PHE A 229 13.05 18.68 25.01
N LYS A 230 13.98 17.93 25.62
CA LYS A 230 13.94 16.46 25.61
C LYS A 230 12.63 15.93 26.21
N LEU A 231 12.23 16.47 27.36
CA LEU A 231 10.97 16.11 28.02
C LEU A 231 9.76 16.46 27.16
N THR A 232 9.74 17.66 26.60
CA THR A 232 8.64 18.09 25.72
C THR A 232 8.50 17.14 24.52
N VAL A 233 9.61 16.73 23.91
CA VAL A 233 9.58 15.80 22.77
C VAL A 233 9.06 14.42 23.17
N ILE A 234 9.57 13.84 24.26
CA ILE A 234 9.19 12.50 24.71
C ILE A 234 7.75 12.46 25.23
N GLU A 235 7.35 13.41 26.09
CA GLU A 235 5.98 13.50 26.60
C GLU A 235 4.98 13.72 25.45
N TYR A 236 5.35 14.54 24.45
CA TYR A 236 4.53 14.72 23.26
C TYR A 236 4.43 13.46 22.40
N MET A 237 5.55 12.77 22.16
CA MET A 237 5.57 11.52 21.39
C MET A 237 4.68 10.46 22.04
N VAL A 238 4.81 10.25 23.35
CA VAL A 238 4.02 9.27 24.11
C VAL A 238 2.55 9.67 24.14
N LYS A 239 2.24 10.93 24.47
CA LYS A 239 0.86 11.41 24.56
C LYS A 239 0.10 11.29 23.24
N HIS A 240 0.80 11.45 22.12
CA HIS A 240 0.21 11.45 20.78
C HIS A 240 0.48 10.16 19.98
N ASN A 241 1.07 9.14 20.61
CA ASN A 241 1.44 7.85 19.99
C ASN A 241 2.14 8.00 18.63
N LEU A 242 3.06 8.97 18.53
CA LEU A 242 3.77 9.27 17.28
C LEU A 242 4.92 8.30 17.04
N SER A 243 5.16 7.93 15.79
CA SER A 243 6.39 7.22 15.42
C SER A 243 7.62 8.11 15.61
N TYR A 244 8.80 7.50 15.76
CA TYR A 244 10.07 8.25 15.83
C TYR A 244 10.28 9.17 14.64
N LYS A 245 9.91 8.69 13.44
CA LYS A 245 10.04 9.46 12.19
C LYS A 245 9.14 10.69 12.20
N GLU A 246 7.88 10.53 12.60
CA GLU A 246 6.92 11.65 12.69
C GLU A 246 7.35 12.67 13.75
N THR A 247 7.85 12.19 14.88
CA THR A 247 8.37 13.07 15.96
C THR A 247 9.58 13.86 15.47
N VAL A 248 10.51 13.23 14.75
CA VAL A 248 11.68 13.90 14.17
C VAL A 248 11.29 14.96 13.14
N ILE A 249 10.37 14.63 12.23
CA ILE A 249 9.88 15.59 11.23
C ILE A 249 9.18 16.76 11.92
N LYS A 250 8.40 16.50 12.97
CA LYS A 250 7.63 17.53 13.68
C LYS A 250 8.50 18.52 14.46
N PHE A 251 9.49 18.03 15.20
CA PHE A 251 10.29 18.87 16.10
C PHE A 251 11.54 19.46 15.44
N TRP A 252 12.04 18.84 14.36
CA TRP A 252 13.23 19.32 13.67
C TRP A 252 13.00 19.77 12.21
N GLY A 253 11.84 19.49 11.61
CA GLY A 253 11.54 19.92 10.23
C GLY A 253 12.48 19.31 9.18
N ILE A 254 13.05 18.14 9.44
CA ILE A 254 14.08 17.52 8.58
C ILE A 254 13.44 16.58 7.57
N GLU A 255 13.74 16.78 6.28
CA GLU A 255 13.29 15.91 5.19
C GLU A 255 14.39 14.93 4.69
N SER A 256 15.65 15.22 5.00
CA SER A 256 16.78 14.37 4.59
C SER A 256 16.80 13.03 5.34
N ARG A 257 16.73 11.91 4.60
CA ARG A 257 16.75 10.54 5.14
C ARG A 257 17.93 10.27 6.09
N LYS A 258 19.14 10.75 5.74
CA LYS A 258 20.36 10.57 6.56
C LYS A 258 20.26 11.30 7.90
N LYS A 259 19.72 12.52 7.89
CA LYS A 259 19.53 13.34 9.10
C LYS A 259 18.37 12.83 9.97
N ILE A 260 17.31 12.29 9.35
CA ILE A 260 16.20 11.64 10.05
C ILE A 260 16.70 10.44 10.86
N ARG A 261 17.48 9.53 10.24
CA ARG A 261 18.03 8.35 10.94
C ARG A 261 18.84 8.72 12.17
N ALA A 262 19.75 9.69 12.05
CA ALA A 262 20.57 10.16 13.17
C ALA A 262 19.73 10.72 14.34
N ARG A 263 18.61 11.38 14.03
CA ARG A 263 17.69 11.93 15.04
C ARG A 263 16.75 10.88 15.63
N ILE A 264 16.38 9.84 14.87
CA ILE A 264 15.66 8.69 15.40
C ILE A 264 16.50 7.98 16.47
N THR A 265 17.78 7.70 16.18
CA THR A 265 18.69 7.08 17.15
C THR A 265 18.82 7.91 18.44
N LEU A 266 18.90 9.23 18.30
CA LEU A 266 18.90 10.15 19.45
C LEU A 266 17.60 10.05 20.27
N LEU A 267 16.45 9.97 19.59
CA LEU A 267 15.13 9.92 20.24
C LEU A 267 14.90 8.59 20.97
N MET A 268 15.35 7.48 20.39
CA MET A 268 15.34 6.16 21.03
C MET A 268 16.15 6.18 22.33
N ASN A 269 17.32 6.82 22.34
CA ASN A 269 18.15 6.94 23.54
C ASN A 269 17.49 7.79 24.64
N TRP A 270 16.72 8.82 24.27
CA TRP A 270 15.97 9.64 25.24
C TRP A 270 14.75 8.91 25.78
N GLU A 271 14.05 8.15 24.94
CA GLU A 271 12.90 7.35 25.39
C GLU A 271 13.35 6.21 26.31
N ALA A 272 14.45 5.52 25.99
CA ALA A 272 15.02 4.49 26.85
C ALA A 272 15.44 5.05 28.21
N ALA A 273 16.05 6.24 28.24
CA ALA A 273 16.36 6.94 29.49
C ALA A 273 15.09 7.34 30.26
N TYR A 274 14.08 7.87 29.59
CA TYR A 274 12.80 8.23 30.22
C TYR A 274 12.08 7.01 30.81
N LYS A 275 12.11 5.87 30.12
CA LYS A 275 11.48 4.62 30.59
C LYS A 275 12.22 3.99 31.77
N SER A 276 13.54 4.14 31.86
CA SER A 276 14.35 3.52 32.92
C SER A 276 14.36 4.30 34.24
N GLY A 277 14.27 5.63 34.22
CA GLY A 277 14.31 6.44 35.44
C GLY A 277 13.54 7.76 35.39
N GLY A 278 12.56 7.86 34.49
CA GLY A 278 11.69 9.02 34.34
C GLY A 278 12.47 10.31 34.05
N LYS A 279 12.06 11.41 34.67
CA LYS A 279 12.71 12.72 34.50
C LYS A 279 14.15 12.75 35.01
N ARG A 280 14.50 11.93 36.01
CA ARG A 280 15.84 11.90 36.63
C ARG A 280 16.90 11.27 35.71
N ALA A 281 16.59 10.17 35.02
CA ALA A 281 17.53 9.52 34.10
C ALA A 281 17.84 10.37 32.84
N LEU A 282 16.92 11.23 32.41
CA LEU A 282 17.14 12.20 31.33
C LEU A 282 18.08 13.36 31.73
N ILE A 283 18.18 13.65 33.04
CA ILE A 283 19.11 14.64 33.62
C ILE A 283 20.53 14.07 33.70
N GLU A 284 20.68 12.78 34.01
CA GLU A 284 22.01 12.13 34.06
C GLU A 284 22.68 12.07 32.68
N GLN A 285 21.90 11.95 31.59
CA GLN A 285 22.40 12.15 30.21
C GLN A 285 22.78 13.61 29.88
N HIS A 286 22.52 14.56 30.79
CA HIS A 286 22.80 15.99 30.63
C HIS A 286 23.97 16.47 31.51
N SER A 287 24.44 15.64 32.44
CA SER A 287 25.55 16.00 33.32
C SER A 287 26.87 15.53 32.69
N PRO A 288 27.83 16.43 32.41
CA PRO A 288 29.18 15.97 32.14
C PRO A 288 29.67 15.23 33.39
N LYS A 289 30.32 14.07 33.20
CA LYS A 289 31.20 13.54 34.23
C LYS A 289 32.12 14.68 34.64
N LYS A 290 32.04 15.13 35.90
CA LYS A 290 33.13 15.89 36.50
C LYS A 290 34.34 14.97 36.44
N HIS A 291 35.22 15.22 35.48
CA HIS A 291 36.59 14.76 35.60
C HIS A 291 37.17 15.50 36.80
N ASN A 292 37.50 14.73 37.85
CA ASN A 292 38.59 15.10 38.75
C ASN A 292 39.90 15.05 37.95
#